data_AF-A0A965UJI0-F1
#
_entry.id   AF-A0A965UJI0-F1
#
_cell.length_a   1.000
_cell.length_b   1.000
_cell.length_c   1.000
_cell.angle_alpha   90.00
_cell.angle_beta   90.00
_cell.angle_gamma   90.00
#
_symmetry.space_group_name_H-M   'P 1'
#
loop_
_entity.id
_entity.type
_entity.pdbx_description
1 polymer ?
#
loop_
_entity_poly.entity_id
_entity_poly.type
_entity_poly.pdbx_seq_one_letter_code
_entity_poly.pdbx_strand_id
1 'polypeptide(L)'
;MVDVRLVRIKATDTGTLGTLTLNGKELCKTLELPWKDNADMISCIPVGTYECKPWDSAKFPNVWEITNVPNREAILIHSGNTMKDTHGCVLVGQGYGSFNG
;
A
#
# COMPACT_ATOMS: atom_id res chain seq x y z
N MET A 1 0.62 -22.85 -0.98
CA MET A 1 1.19 -21.58 -1.45
C MET A 1 0.29 -20.47 -0.93
N VAL A 2 0.85 -19.45 -0.28
CA VAL A 2 0.08 -18.30 0.19
C VAL A 2 0.08 -17.27 -0.93
N ASP A 3 -1.11 -16.93 -1.44
CA ASP A 3 -1.29 -15.92 -2.49
C ASP A 3 -1.84 -14.64 -1.82
N VAL A 4 -1.05 -13.57 -1.84
CA VAL A 4 -1.47 -12.25 -1.37
C VAL A 4 -1.57 -11.34 -2.59
N ARG A 5 -2.73 -10.72 -2.80
CA ARG A 5 -2.94 -9.79 -3.93
C ARG A 5 -3.54 -8.49 -3.46
N LEU A 6 -2.89 -7.39 -3.82
CA LEU A 6 -3.46 -6.05 -3.76
C LEU A 6 -4.10 -5.74 -5.12
N VAL A 7 -5.41 -5.51 -5.12
CA VAL A 7 -6.17 -5.12 -6.32
C VAL A 7 -6.57 -3.65 -6.20
N ARG A 8 -6.07 -2.81 -7.10
CA ARG A 8 -6.47 -1.40 -7.21
C ARG A 8 -7.86 -1.33 -7.84
N ILE A 9 -8.80 -0.70 -7.14
CA ILE A 9 -10.21 -0.62 -7.52
C ILE A 9 -10.54 0.74 -8.13
N LYS A 10 -9.97 1.82 -7.59
CA LYS A 10 -10.21 3.18 -8.08
C LYS A 10 -8.96 4.03 -7.94
N ALA A 11 -8.43 4.51 -9.06
CA ALA A 11 -7.38 5.51 -9.09
C ALA A 11 -8.01 6.90 -9.32
N THR A 12 -7.57 7.87 -8.54
CA THR A 12 -7.92 9.29 -8.69
C THR A 12 -6.63 10.13 -8.61
N ASP A 13 -6.75 11.42 -8.91
CA ASP A 13 -5.65 12.37 -8.74
C ASP A 13 -5.23 12.57 -7.28
N THR A 14 -6.06 12.10 -6.34
CA THR A 14 -5.87 12.26 -4.90
C THR A 14 -5.54 10.97 -4.17
N GLY A 15 -5.63 9.80 -4.81
CA GLY A 15 -5.22 8.54 -4.20
C GLY A 15 -5.64 7.34 -5.03
N THR A 16 -5.16 6.17 -4.61
CA THR A 16 -5.51 4.89 -5.22
C THR A 16 -6.12 3.98 -4.16
N LEU A 17 -7.41 3.68 -4.31
CA LEU A 17 -8.14 2.75 -3.45
C LEU A 17 -7.96 1.33 -3.95
N GLY A 18 -7.75 0.39 -3.04
CA GLY A 18 -7.62 -1.03 -3.37
C GLY A 18 -8.09 -1.97 -2.28
N THR A 19 -8.01 -3.26 -2.54
CA THR A 19 -8.32 -4.33 -1.59
C THR A 19 -7.18 -5.32 -1.56
N LEU A 20 -6.73 -5.67 -0.35
CA LEU A 20 -5.76 -6.73 -0.13
C LEU A 20 -6.51 -8.04 0.12
N THR A 21 -6.09 -9.10 -0.57
CA THR A 21 -6.70 -10.42 -0.51
C THR A 21 -5.67 -11.47 -0.13
N LEU A 22 -6.11 -12.48 0.62
CA LEU A 22 -5.34 -13.65 1.00
C LEU A 22 -6.04 -14.90 0.47
N ASN A 23 -5.41 -15.60 -0.46
CA ASN A 23 -5.98 -16.76 -1.17
C ASN A 23 -7.37 -16.43 -1.76
N GLY A 24 -7.50 -15.26 -2.38
CA GLY A 24 -8.73 -14.76 -2.98
C GLY A 24 -9.80 -14.25 -2.00
N LYS A 25 -9.59 -14.36 -0.68
CA LYS A 25 -10.49 -13.78 0.32
C LYS A 25 -10.04 -12.38 0.69
N GLU A 26 -10.98 -11.44 0.74
CA GLU A 26 -10.70 -10.07 1.21
C GLU A 26 -10.18 -10.08 2.65
N LEU A 27 -9.06 -9.39 2.87
CA LEU A 27 -8.45 -9.20 4.18
C LEU A 27 -8.73 -7.78 4.70
N CYS A 28 -8.50 -6.77 3.87
CA CYS A 28 -8.68 -5.36 4.23
C CYS A 28 -8.75 -4.44 2.99
N LYS A 29 -9.12 -3.18 3.23
CA LYS A 29 -9.03 -2.11 2.24
C LYS A 29 -7.65 -1.47 2.26
N THR A 30 -7.24 -0.93 1.12
CA THR A 30 -5.96 -0.24 0.96
C THR A 30 -6.12 1.17 0.39
N LEU A 31 -5.16 2.03 0.74
CA LEU A 31 -4.99 3.36 0.19
C LEU A 31 -3.51 3.58 -0.16
N GLU A 32 -3.24 3.96 -1.40
CA GLU A 32 -1.90 4.30 -1.91
C GLU A 32 -1.91 5.70 -2.54
N LEU A 33 -0.72 6.29 -2.77
CA LEU A 33 -0.58 7.53 -3.55
C LEU A 33 -1.10 7.36 -4.99
N PRO A 34 -1.45 8.45 -5.69
CA PRO A 34 -1.67 8.40 -7.13
C PRO A 34 -0.43 7.84 -7.84
N TRP A 35 -0.62 7.24 -9.01
CA TRP A 35 0.52 6.89 -9.85
C TRP A 35 1.17 8.15 -10.43
N LYS A 36 2.48 8.27 -10.22
CA LYS A 36 3.33 9.35 -10.75
C LYS A 36 4.64 8.75 -11.28
N ASP A 37 4.52 7.76 -12.15
CA ASP A 37 5.65 7.11 -12.84
C ASP A 37 6.73 6.58 -11.88
N ASN A 38 6.30 5.93 -10.79
CA ASN A 38 7.16 5.41 -9.72
C ASN A 38 8.06 6.48 -9.08
N ALA A 39 7.69 7.76 -9.14
CA ALA A 39 8.45 8.82 -8.50
C ALA A 39 8.53 8.62 -6.98
N ASP A 40 9.74 8.82 -6.47
CA ASP A 40 10.07 8.65 -5.06
C ASP A 40 9.21 9.55 -4.17
N MET A 41 8.74 8.99 -3.05
CA MET A 41 7.90 9.64 -2.04
C MET A 41 6.52 10.15 -2.46
N ILE A 42 6.20 10.22 -3.76
CA ILE A 42 4.98 10.84 -4.28
C ILE A 42 4.10 9.91 -5.14
N SER A 43 4.57 8.69 -5.41
CA SER A 43 3.87 7.69 -6.23
C SER A 43 3.56 6.42 -5.44
N CYS A 44 2.48 5.73 -5.81
CA CYS A 44 2.37 4.30 -5.55
C CYS A 44 3.36 3.51 -6.41
N ILE A 45 3.65 2.27 -6.01
CA ILE A 45 4.64 1.42 -6.69
C ILE A 45 4.10 0.84 -8.01
N PRO A 46 4.96 0.36 -8.93
CA PRO A 46 4.53 -0.22 -10.19
C PRO A 46 3.70 -1.49 -9.96
N VAL A 47 2.78 -1.81 -10.87
CA VAL A 47 2.11 -3.10 -10.86
C VAL A 47 3.14 -4.21 -11.11
N GLY A 48 3.09 -5.27 -10.31
CA GLY A 48 4.04 -6.37 -10.45
C GLY A 48 3.88 -7.42 -9.35
N THR A 49 4.80 -8.38 -9.37
CA THR A 49 4.95 -9.38 -8.31
C THR A 49 6.22 -9.05 -7.54
N TYR A 50 6.10 -8.97 -6.22
CA TYR A 50 7.17 -8.58 -5.33
C TYR A 50 7.32 -9.59 -4.20
N GLU A 51 8.52 -9.66 -3.64
CA GLU A 51 8.77 -10.38 -2.40
C GLU A 51 8.42 -9.50 -1.21
N CYS A 52 7.71 -10.07 -0.23
CA CYS A 52 7.44 -9.41 1.03
C CYS A 52 8.27 -10.03 2.16
N LYS A 53 8.85 -9.20 3.01
CA LYS A 53 9.62 -9.64 4.18
C LYS A 53 9.06 -9.01 5.46
N PRO A 54 9.08 -9.71 6.61
CA PRO A 54 8.73 -9.11 7.88
C PRO A 54 9.63 -7.90 8.16
N TRP A 55 9.04 -6.85 8.69
CA TRP A 55 9.73 -5.63 9.09
C TRP A 55 9.27 -5.22 10.50
N ASP A 56 10.21 -4.86 11.35
CA ASP A 56 9.93 -4.42 12.71
C ASP A 56 10.83 -3.25 13.09
N SER A 57 10.21 -2.12 13.45
CA SER A 57 10.92 -0.93 13.93
C SER A 57 10.09 -0.17 14.95
N ALA A 58 10.74 0.73 15.71
CA ALA A 58 10.06 1.53 16.72
C ALA A 58 8.88 2.36 16.16
N LYS A 59 8.97 2.80 14.90
CA LYS A 59 7.90 3.56 14.22
C LYS A 59 6.85 2.65 13.59
N PHE A 60 7.26 1.50 13.05
CA PHE A 60 6.40 0.57 12.33
C PHE A 60 6.62 -0.86 12.83
N PRO A 61 6.02 -1.22 13.98
CA PRO A 61 6.21 -2.54 14.55
C PRO A 61 5.34 -3.59 13.85
N ASN A 62 5.89 -4.79 13.63
CA ASN A 62 5.18 -5.96 13.08
C ASN A 62 4.48 -5.71 11.72
N VAL A 63 5.16 -5.06 10.79
CA VAL A 63 4.65 -4.80 9.43
C VAL A 63 5.39 -5.65 8.40
N TRP A 64 5.02 -5.48 7.12
CA TRP A 64 5.69 -6.13 6.00
C TRP A 64 6.30 -5.09 5.07
N GLU A 65 7.52 -5.35 4.60
CA GLU A 65 8.17 -4.58 3.54
C GLU A 65 7.98 -5.30 2.19
N ILE A 66 7.58 -4.53 1.17
CA ILE A 66 7.59 -4.92 -0.24
C ILE A 66 8.98 -4.60 -0.79
N THR A 67 9.76 -5.65 -1.06
CA THR A 67 11.16 -5.53 -1.48
C THR A 67 11.32 -5.58 -3.00
N ASN A 68 12.50 -5.18 -3.47
CA ASN A 68 12.88 -5.15 -4.89
C ASN A 68 11.95 -4.29 -5.76
N VAL A 69 11.40 -3.21 -5.18
CA VAL A 69 10.70 -2.18 -5.96
C VAL A 69 11.77 -1.35 -6.69
N PRO A 70 11.70 -1.17 -8.02
CA PRO A 70 12.72 -0.45 -8.75
C PRO A 70 12.92 0.97 -8.22
N ASN A 71 14.17 1.32 -7.87
CA ASN A 71 14.57 2.64 -7.35
C ASN A 71 13.81 3.10 -6.08
N ARG A 72 13.23 2.18 -5.31
CA ARG A 72 12.47 2.47 -4.10
C ARG A 72 12.85 1.48 -3.01
N GLU A 73 12.90 1.95 -1.78
CA GLU A 73 13.20 1.15 -0.59
C GLU A 73 12.16 1.43 0.49
N ALA A 74 12.08 0.55 1.51
CA ALA A 74 11.22 0.73 2.67
C ALA A 74 9.74 0.98 2.31
N ILE A 75 9.24 0.27 1.29
CA ILE A 75 7.82 0.28 0.93
C ILE A 75 7.08 -0.65 1.88
N LEU A 76 6.45 -0.08 2.90
CA LEU A 76 5.79 -0.84 3.95
C LEU A 76 4.30 -1.02 3.68
N ILE A 77 3.72 -2.09 4.23
CA ILE A 77 2.27 -2.28 4.37
C ILE A 77 1.91 -1.97 5.83
N HIS A 78 1.30 -0.82 6.10
CA HIS A 78 1.02 -0.38 7.48
C HIS A 78 -0.34 0.32 7.60
N SER A 79 -0.83 0.48 8.84
CA SER A 79 -2.09 1.19 9.08
C SER A 79 -1.98 2.69 8.77
N GLY A 80 -3.05 3.27 8.24
CA GLY A 80 -3.19 4.70 8.00
C GLY A 80 -4.59 5.04 7.47
N ASN A 81 -4.97 6.32 7.55
CA ASN A 81 -6.31 6.77 7.22
C ASN A 81 -6.34 7.72 6.02
N THR A 82 -5.26 8.46 5.78
CA THR A 82 -5.21 9.51 4.77
C THR A 82 -3.89 9.46 3.99
N MET A 83 -3.86 10.15 2.85
CA MET A 83 -2.64 10.30 2.04
C MET A 83 -1.46 10.91 2.77
N LYS A 84 -1.71 11.67 3.84
CA LYS A 84 -0.67 12.28 4.67
C LYS A 84 0.07 11.26 5.54
N ASP A 85 -0.50 10.07 5.70
CA ASP A 85 0.08 9.00 6.50
C ASP A 85 1.10 8.17 5.71
N THR A 86 1.33 8.47 4.42
CA THR A 86 2.23 7.71 3.54
C THR A 86 3.08 8.59 2.63
N HIS A 87 4.29 8.12 2.33
CA HIS A 87 5.15 8.62 1.25
C HIS A 87 5.35 7.53 0.17
N GLY A 88 4.29 6.77 -0.11
CA GLY A 88 4.27 5.71 -1.15
C GLY A 88 4.27 4.28 -0.61
N CYS A 89 4.19 4.12 0.71
CA CYS A 89 3.76 2.88 1.35
C CYS A 89 2.31 2.55 1.03
N VAL A 90 1.93 1.29 1.20
CA VAL A 90 0.55 0.82 1.13
C VAL A 90 -0.11 0.98 2.49
N LEU A 91 -1.13 1.81 2.58
CA LEU A 91 -1.94 1.91 3.81
C LEU A 91 -2.99 0.82 3.84
N VAL A 92 -3.27 0.24 5.01
CA VAL A 92 -4.36 -0.71 5.24
C VAL A 92 -5.41 -0.14 6.20
N GLY A 93 -6.68 -0.43 5.94
CA GLY A 93 -7.83 0.02 6.73
C GLY A 93 -9.05 -0.91 6.60
N GLN A 94 -10.09 -0.65 7.39
CA GLN A 94 -11.29 -1.49 7.45
C GLN A 94 -12.34 -1.14 6.38
N GLY A 95 -12.28 0.06 5.81
CA GLY A 95 -13.28 0.56 4.86
C GLY A 95 -12.81 1.83 4.17
N TYR A 96 -13.58 2.29 3.18
CA TYR A 96 -13.37 3.58 2.53
C TYR A 96 -14.26 4.65 3.15
N GLY A 97 -13.75 5.88 3.18
CA GLY A 97 -14.50 7.06 3.60
C GLY A 97 -13.86 8.33 3.03
N SER A 98 -14.54 9.46 3.17
CA SER A 98 -13.99 10.77 2.89
C SER A 98 -13.69 11.50 4.20
N PHE A 99 -12.59 12.23 4.22
CA PHE A 99 -12.24 13.11 5.33
C PHE A 99 -12.43 14.55 4.87
N ASN A 100 -13.32 15.29 5.55
CA ASN A 100 -13.74 16.67 5.23
C ASN A 100 -14.65 16.87 4.00
N GLY A 101 -15.38 15.85 3.56
CA GLY A 101 -16.40 15.97 2.48
C GLY A 101 -15.80 15.90 1.09
#